data_AF-A0A7C1CXG7-F1
#
_entry.id   AF-A0A7C1CXG7-F1
#
_cell.length_a   1.000
_cell.length_b   1.000
_cell.length_c   1.000
_cell.angle_alpha   90.00
_cell.angle_beta   90.00
_cell.angle_gamma   90.00
#
_symmetry.space_group_name_H-M   'P 1'
#
loop_
_entity.id
_entity.type
_entity.pdbx_description
1 polymer ?
#
loop_
_entity_poly.entity_id
_entity_poly.type
_entity_poly.pdbx_seq_one_letter_code
_entity_poly.pdbx_strand_id
1 'polypeptide(L)' 'MIAAKEIIIRLGEEVSTANTEMDPYIVEQLDLYQGPFSEVLKKNVTISRRTGLPICQDTGFLEFFV' A
#
# COMPACT_ATOMS: atom_id res chain seq x y z
N MET A 1 8.88 28.61 0.66
CA MET A 1 7.60 28.08 1.17
C MET A 1 7.05 27.12 0.13
N ILE A 2 6.64 25.92 0.53
CA ILE A 2 5.95 24.96 -0.35
C ILE A 2 4.49 25.40 -0.45
N ALA A 3 3.91 25.37 -1.65
CA ALA A 3 2.51 25.75 -1.83
C ALA A 3 1.58 24.66 -1.26
N ALA A 4 0.48 25.05 -0.61
CA ALA A 4 -0.50 24.09 -0.08
C ALA A 4 -1.02 23.12 -1.15
N LYS A 5 -1.19 23.60 -2.40
CA LYS A 5 -1.57 22.76 -3.54
C LYS A 5 -0.56 21.66 -3.83
N GLU A 6 0.73 21.97 -3.72
CA GLU A 6 1.80 20.98 -3.94
C GLU A 6 1.80 19.91 -2.85
N ILE A 7 1.55 20.31 -1.59
CA ILE A 7 1.41 19.37 -0.47
C ILE A 7 0.24 18.40 -0.70
N ILE A 8 -0.92 18.92 -1.10
CA ILE A 8 -2.12 18.09 -1.34
C ILE A 8 -1.88 17.07 -2.46
N ILE A 9 -1.24 17.48 -3.55
CA ILE A 9 -0.95 16.58 -4.68
C ILE A 9 -0.01 15.46 -4.23
N ARG A 10 1.12 15.80 -3.60
CA ARG A 10 2.10 14.80 -3.14
C ARG A 10 1.49 13.85 -2.11
N LEU A 11 0.71 14.36 -1.16
CA LEU A 11 0.04 13.51 -0.18
C LEU A 11 -0.94 12.55 -0.85
N GLY A 12 -1.71 13.00 -1.85
CA GLY A 12 -2.62 12.13 -2.58
C GLY A 12 -1.88 10.98 -3.30
N GLU A 13 -0.74 11.29 -3.93
CA GLU A 13 0.12 10.30 -4.58
C GLU A 13 0.69 9.30 -3.58
N GLU A 14 1.30 9.78 -2.48
CA GLU A 14 1.89 8.91 -1.45
C GLU A 14 0.86 8.04 -0.75
N VAL A 15 -0.33 8.57 -0.44
CA VAL A 15 -1.42 7.78 0.16
C VAL A 15 -1.92 6.70 -0.79
N SER A 16 -2.03 7.00 -2.09
CA SER A 16 -2.40 6.01 -3.09
C SER A 16 -1.33 4.91 -3.19
N THR A 17 -0.05 5.28 -3.24
CA THR A 17 1.07 4.33 -3.29
C THR A 17 1.10 3.46 -2.04
N ALA A 18 1.01 4.05 -0.85
CA ALA A 18 1.05 3.32 0.42
C ALA A 18 -0.09 2.29 0.58
N ASN A 19 -1.23 2.51 -0.08
CA ASN A 19 -2.36 1.58 -0.03
C ASN A 19 -2.33 0.51 -1.13
N THR A 20 -1.53 0.67 -2.19
CA THR A 20 -1.56 -0.21 -3.38
C THR A 20 -0.24 -0.93 -3.64
N GLU A 21 0.86 -0.40 -3.11
CA GLU A 21 2.18 -1.00 -3.17
C GLU A 21 2.60 -1.51 -1.79
N MET A 22 3.31 -2.63 -1.77
CA MET A 22 3.83 -3.25 -0.57
C MET A 22 5.35 -3.15 -0.59
N ASP A 23 5.94 -2.92 0.59
CA ASP A 23 7.40 -2.91 0.73
C ASP A 23 8.01 -4.21 0.16
N PRO A 24 9.06 -4.12 -0.69
CA PRO A 24 9.67 -5.29 -1.32
C PRO A 24 10.10 -6.38 -0.34
N TYR A 25 10.60 -6.00 0.84
CA TYR A 25 10.98 -6.97 1.87
C TYR A 25 9.77 -7.77 2.37
N ILE A 26 8.60 -7.12 2.52
CA ILE A 26 7.37 -7.80 2.93
C ILE A 26 6.85 -8.71 1.82
N VAL A 27 7.01 -8.33 0.55
CA VAL A 27 6.69 -9.21 -0.59
C VAL A 27 7.55 -10.48 -0.55
N GLU A 28 8.85 -10.35 -0.30
CA GLU A 28 9.75 -11.50 -0.13
C GLU A 28 9.31 -12.41 1.05
N GLN A 29 8.93 -11.82 2.19
CA GLN A 29 8.41 -12.60 3.31
C GLN A 29 7.10 -13.31 2.96
N LEU A 30 6.22 -12.64 2.22
CA LEU A 30 4.94 -13.20 1.78
C LEU A 30 5.14 -14.37 0.82
N ASP A 31 6.12 -14.31 -0.07
CA ASP A 31 6.43 -15.40 -1.00
C ASP A 31 6.85 -16.69 -0.27
N LEU A 32 7.60 -16.54 0.82
CA LEU A 32 8.03 -17.65 1.69
C LEU A 32 6.91 -18.16 2.61
N TYR A 33 5.86 -17.36 2.83
CA TYR A 33 4.76 -17.73 3.73
C TYR A 33 3.91 -18.87 3.15
N GLN A 34 3.75 -19.93 3.97
CA GLN A 34 2.98 -21.14 3.67
C GLN A 34 1.85 -21.39 4.68
N GLY A 35 1.55 -20.40 5.54
CA GLY A 35 0.49 -20.51 6.54
C GLY A 35 -0.91 -20.33 5.95
N PRO A 36 -1.94 -20.22 6.81
CA PRO A 36 -3.31 -20.01 6.38
C PRO A 36 -3.45 -18.85 5.40
N PHE A 37 -4.26 -19.06 4.36
CA PHE A 37 -4.57 -18.07 3.33
C PHE A 37 -3.38 -17.58 2.49
N SER A 38 -2.23 -18.28 2.49
CA SER A 38 -1.03 -17.89 1.72
C SER A 38 -1.33 -17.53 0.26
N GLU A 39 -2.06 -18.37 -0.46
CA GLU A 39 -2.44 -18.13 -1.85
C GLU A 39 -3.32 -16.89 -2.04
N VAL A 40 -4.24 -16.65 -1.09
CA VAL A 40 -5.13 -15.48 -1.13
C VAL A 40 -4.33 -14.21 -0.90
N LEU A 41 -3.42 -14.20 0.07
CA LEU A 41 -2.57 -13.05 0.39
C LEU A 41 -1.65 -12.70 -0.79
N LYS A 42 -0.96 -13.70 -1.38
CA LYS A 42 -0.10 -13.52 -2.57
C LYS A 42 -0.86 -12.96 -3.77
N LYS A 43 -2.07 -13.51 -4.01
CA LYS A 43 -2.94 -13.04 -5.09
C LYS A 43 -3.44 -11.61 -4.83
N ASN A 44 -3.75 -11.26 -3.59
CA ASN A 44 -4.24 -9.94 -3.21
C ASN A 44 -3.22 -8.85 -3.54
N VAL A 45 -1.95 -9.02 -3.15
CA VAL A 45 -0.87 -8.09 -3.48
C VAL A 45 -0.76 -7.86 -4.99
N THR A 46 -0.83 -8.94 -5.78
CA THR A 46 -0.78 -8.85 -7.24
C THR A 46 -1.98 -8.10 -7.83
N ILE A 47 -3.19 -8.35 -7.31
CA ILE A 47 -4.42 -7.69 -7.79
C ILE A 47 -4.41 -6.21 -7.44
N SER A 48 -4.16 -5.87 -6.17
CA SER A 48 -4.13 -4.49 -5.67
C SER A 48 -3.19 -3.60 -6.49
N ARG A 49 -1.97 -4.10 -6.76
CA ARG A 49 -1.00 -3.39 -7.60
C ARG A 49 -1.48 -3.18 -9.03
N ARG A 50 -2.16 -4.16 -9.62
CA ARG A 50 -2.65 -4.08 -11.02
C ARG A 50 -3.90 -3.20 -11.16
N THR A 51 -4.79 -3.20 -10.18
CA THR A 51 -6.08 -2.51 -10.26
C THR A 51 -6.06 -1.13 -9.60
N GLY A 52 -5.06 -0.83 -8.78
CA GLY A 52 -5.06 0.36 -7.91
C GLY A 52 -6.06 0.26 -6.76
N LEU A 53 -6.61 -0.93 -6.49
CA LEU A 53 -7.45 -1.14 -5.31
C LEU A 53 -6.57 -1.29 -4.07
N PRO A 54 -6.99 -0.74 -2.92
CA PRO A 54 -6.26 -0.91 -1.67
C PRO A 54 -5.98 -2.38 -1.34
N ILE A 55 -4.81 -2.66 -0.77
CA ILE A 55 -4.40 -3.99 -0.28
C ILE A 55 -5.33 -4.47 0.84
N CYS A 56 -5.85 -3.54 1.64
CA CYS A 56 -6.79 -3.83 2.72
C CYS A 56 -8.06 -2.98 2.57
N GLN A 57 -9.20 -3.50 3.03
CA GLN A 57 -10.44 -2.74 3.11
C GLN A 57 -10.37 -1.63 4.17
N ASP A 58 -9.61 -1.85 5.24
CA ASP A 58 -9.26 -0.81 6.21
C ASP A 58 -7.97 -0.13 5.77
N THR A 59 -8.06 1.11 5.29
CA THR A 59 -6.92 1.92 4.83
C THR A 59 -6.19 2.61 5.97
N GLY A 60 -6.60 2.37 7.22
CA GLY A 60 -5.95 2.90 8.42
C GLY A 60 -6.13 4.41 8.61
N PHE A 61 -5.26 4.98 9.46
CA PHE A 61 -5.20 6.40 9.77
C PHE A 61 -4.03 7.08 9.06
N LEU A 62 -4.22 8.35 8.68
CA LEU A 62 -3.12 9.19 8.21
C LEU A 62 -2.44 9.84 9.42
N GLU A 63 -1.18 9.46 9.66
CA GLU A 63 -0.34 10.03 10.70
C GLU A 63 0.73 10.91 10.07
N PHE A 64 0.90 12.12 10.62
CA PHE A 64 1.87 13.09 10.15
C PHE A 64 2.93 13.32 11.23
N PHE A 65 4.20 13.17 10.85
CA PHE A 65 5.35 13.52 11.67
C PHE A 65 6.00 14.74 11.04
N VAL A 66 5.86 15.90 11.70
CA VAL A 66 6.31 17.23 11.22
C VAL A 66 7.37 17.83 12.12
#